data_AF-A0A9E4KSB7-F1
#
_entry.id   AF-A0A9E4KSB7-F1
#
_cell.length_a   1.000
_cell.length_b   1.000
_cell.length_c   1.000
_cell.angle_alpha   90.00
_cell.angle_beta   90.00
_cell.angle_gamma   90.00
#
_symmetry.space_group_name_H-M   'P 1'
#
loop_
_entity.id
_entity.type
_entity.pdbx_description
1 polymer ?
#
loop_
_entity_poly.entity_id
_entity_poly.type
_entity_poly.pdbx_seq_one_letter_code
_entity_poly.pdbx_strand_id
1 'polypeptide(L)'
;MTTADLPTSPNKAGRRALDTSWLAFLHQYGLSKYLKVIPTPPAGLELAIEEFNQRDYWQCHETLEGLWLPERYPVRLFYHALIKASVGLLHLRRHNKRGATVKMQDAKYGLVPFLPGFMGVNTDRLHSDVLERLAYLHT
;
A
#
# COMPACT_ATOMS: atom_id res chain seq x y z
N MET A 1 6.40 -8.67 24.41
CA MET A 1 6.54 -9.36 23.12
C MET A 1 7.59 -8.64 22.30
N THR A 2 8.78 -9.21 22.19
CA THR A 2 9.83 -8.74 21.28
C THR A 2 9.51 -9.21 19.87
N THR A 3 9.89 -8.41 18.88
CA THR A 3 9.37 -8.40 17.51
C THR A 3 9.90 -9.52 16.59
N ALA A 4 10.39 -10.62 17.17
CA ALA A 4 11.00 -11.73 16.43
C ALA A 4 9.98 -12.74 15.88
N ASP A 5 8.70 -12.65 16.27
CA ASP A 5 7.75 -13.76 16.10
C ASP A 5 6.54 -13.44 15.20
N LEU A 6 6.51 -12.31 14.47
CA LEU A 6 5.39 -12.03 13.58
C LEU A 6 5.40 -12.97 12.36
N PRO A 7 4.29 -13.67 12.06
CA PRO A 7 4.21 -14.53 10.89
C PRO A 7 4.48 -13.76 9.59
N THR A 8 5.35 -14.30 8.75
CA THR A 8 5.74 -13.67 7.48
C THR A 8 4.74 -13.97 6.35
N SER A 9 3.90 -14.98 6.52
CA SER A 9 2.91 -15.42 5.54
C SER A 9 1.50 -15.25 6.11
N PRO A 10 0.55 -14.66 5.36
CA PRO A 10 -0.81 -14.52 5.84
C PRO A 10 -1.52 -15.88 5.86
N ASN A 11 -2.08 -16.28 7.00
CA ASN A 11 -3.14 -17.28 7.03
C ASN A 11 -4.46 -16.62 6.53
N LYS A 12 -5.32 -17.38 5.84
CA LYS A 12 -6.60 -16.83 5.32
C LYS A 12 -7.48 -16.28 6.46
N ALA A 13 -7.50 -16.96 7.60
CA ALA A 13 -8.15 -16.49 8.81
C ALA A 13 -7.20 -15.58 9.60
N GLY A 14 -7.50 -14.27 9.66
CA GLY A 14 -6.74 -13.32 10.50
C GLY A 14 -5.86 -12.32 9.75
N ARG A 15 -5.85 -12.32 8.41
CA ARG A 15 -5.07 -11.37 7.59
C ARG A 15 -5.16 -9.91 8.07
N ARG A 16 -6.36 -9.43 8.41
CA ARG A 16 -6.56 -8.04 8.88
C ARG A 16 -5.85 -7.76 10.21
N ALA A 17 -5.91 -8.69 11.16
CA ALA A 17 -5.22 -8.54 12.45
C ALA A 17 -3.69 -8.58 12.27
N LEU A 18 -3.22 -9.42 11.35
CA LEU A 18 -1.81 -9.53 11.02
C LEU A 18 -1.29 -8.28 10.28
N ASP A 19 -2.06 -7.73 9.32
CA ASP A 19 -1.75 -6.45 8.67
C ASP A 19 -1.62 -5.33 9.71
N THR A 20 -2.56 -5.23 10.65
CA THR A 20 -2.51 -4.24 11.74
C THR A 20 -1.26 -4.40 12.60
N SER A 21 -0.93 -5.64 12.97
CA SER A 21 0.24 -5.92 13.83
C SER A 21 1.55 -5.57 13.13
N TRP A 22 1.67 -5.91 11.84
CA TRP A 22 2.85 -5.56 11.04
C TRP A 22 2.96 -4.06 10.81
N LEU A 23 1.85 -3.37 10.49
CA LEU A 23 1.88 -1.91 10.35
C LEU A 23 2.28 -1.23 11.66
N ALA A 24 1.72 -1.64 12.79
CA ALA A 24 2.12 -1.11 14.09
C ALA A 24 3.62 -1.32 14.37
N PHE A 25 4.15 -2.51 14.07
CA PHE A 25 5.58 -2.79 14.16
C PHE A 25 6.41 -1.87 13.26
N LEU A 26 6.05 -1.74 11.98
CA LEU A 26 6.82 -0.95 11.03
C LEU A 26 6.78 0.56 11.36
N HIS A 27 5.64 1.06 11.85
CA HIS A 27 5.50 2.44 12.33
C HIS A 27 6.37 2.69 13.58
N GLN A 28 6.45 1.72 14.49
CA GLN A 28 7.21 1.87 15.73
C GLN A 28 8.72 1.75 15.53
N TYR A 29 9.17 0.81 14.70
CA TYR A 29 10.58 0.41 14.61
C TYR A 29 11.24 0.73 13.27
N GLY A 30 10.45 1.11 12.26
CA GLY A 30 10.93 1.38 10.91
C GLY A 30 11.17 0.11 10.09
N LEU A 31 11.09 0.25 8.77
CA LEU A 31 11.28 -0.85 7.82
C LEU A 31 12.67 -1.49 7.92
N SER A 32 13.72 -0.69 8.15
CA SER A 32 15.12 -1.13 8.22
C SER A 32 15.40 -2.07 9.42
N LYS A 33 14.50 -2.11 10.41
CA LYS A 33 14.59 -3.08 11.51
C LYS A 33 14.44 -4.51 11.00
N TYR A 34 13.58 -4.72 10.00
CA TYR A 34 13.25 -6.04 9.47
C TYR A 34 13.87 -6.28 8.08
N LEU A 35 13.68 -5.34 7.15
CA LEU A 35 14.13 -5.48 5.77
C LEU A 35 15.46 -4.75 5.58
N LYS A 36 16.55 -5.51 5.44
CA LYS A 36 17.91 -4.97 5.28
C LYS A 36 18.25 -4.60 3.85
N VAL A 37 17.63 -5.29 2.90
CA VAL A 37 17.86 -5.11 1.46
C VAL A 37 16.50 -4.88 0.81
N ILE A 38 16.37 -3.80 0.05
CA ILE A 38 15.17 -3.53 -0.74
C ILE A 38 15.17 -4.52 -1.91
N PRO A 39 14.10 -5.33 -2.09
CA PRO A 39 14.01 -6.25 -3.22
C PRO A 39 14.03 -5.52 -4.56
N THR A 40 14.53 -6.20 -5.59
CA THR A 40 14.40 -5.73 -6.97
C THR A 40 12.92 -5.62 -7.35
N PRO A 41 12.48 -4.51 -7.98
CA PRO A 41 11.12 -4.37 -8.48
C PRO A 41 10.78 -5.47 -9.49
N PRO A 42 9.63 -6.17 -9.35
CA PRO A 42 9.17 -7.07 -10.40
C PRO A 42 8.59 -6.26 -11.56
N ALA A 43 8.62 -6.82 -12.78
CA ALA A 43 8.03 -6.18 -13.97
C ALA A 43 6.54 -5.83 -13.80
N GLY A 44 5.80 -6.63 -13.02
CA GLY A 44 4.39 -6.31 -12.70
C GLY A 44 4.23 -5.00 -11.90
N LEU A 45 5.22 -4.59 -11.11
CA LEU A 45 5.16 -3.32 -10.40
C LEU A 45 5.35 -2.14 -11.37
N GLU A 46 6.25 -2.28 -12.34
CA GLU A 46 6.45 -1.27 -13.40
C GLU A 46 5.15 -1.09 -14.22
N LEU A 47 4.54 -2.20 -14.64
CA LEU A 47 3.25 -2.19 -15.32
C LEU A 47 2.15 -1.51 -14.48
N ALA A 48 2.05 -1.85 -13.19
CA ALA A 48 1.07 -1.24 -12.29
C ALA A 48 1.25 0.28 -12.15
N ILE A 49 2.49 0.77 -12.17
CA ILE A 49 2.81 2.20 -12.13
C ILE A 49 2.38 2.88 -13.42
N GLU A 50 2.65 2.26 -14.58
CA GLU A 50 2.20 2.77 -15.88
C GLU A 50 0.67 2.87 -15.94
N GLU A 51 -0.03 1.81 -15.54
CA GLU A 51 -1.50 1.77 -15.46
C GLU A 51 -2.04 2.84 -14.51
N PHE A 52 -1.42 3.03 -13.33
CA PHE A 52 -1.81 4.08 -12.39
C PHE A 52 -1.67 5.47 -13.02
N ASN A 53 -0.52 5.75 -13.65
CA ASN A 53 -0.23 7.05 -14.27
C ASN A 53 -1.13 7.33 -15.48
N GLN A 54 -1.48 6.29 -16.24
CA GLN A 54 -2.45 6.35 -17.34
C GLN A 54 -3.89 6.42 -16.85
N ARG A 55 -4.11 6.53 -15.54
CA ARG A 55 -5.45 6.62 -14.98
C ARG A 55 -6.24 5.31 -15.18
N ASP A 56 -5.62 4.16 -15.36
CA ASP A 56 -6.30 2.86 -15.46
C ASP A 56 -6.35 2.16 -14.10
N TYR A 57 -6.99 2.80 -13.11
CA TYR A 57 -6.96 2.36 -11.71
C TYR A 57 -7.53 0.96 -11.48
N TRP A 58 -8.54 0.54 -12.25
CA TRP A 58 -9.06 -0.82 -12.13
C TRP A 58 -8.02 -1.85 -12.59
N GLN A 59 -7.37 -1.61 -13.73
CA GLN A 59 -6.33 -2.50 -14.24
C GLN A 59 -5.11 -2.53 -13.30
N CYS A 60 -4.68 -1.36 -12.81
CA CYS A 60 -3.65 -1.21 -11.78
C CYS A 60 -3.97 -2.05 -10.52
N HIS A 61 -5.23 -2.06 -10.08
CA HIS A 61 -5.68 -2.89 -8.97
C HIS A 61 -5.45 -4.38 -9.23
N GLU A 62 -5.86 -4.88 -10.39
CA GLU A 62 -5.72 -6.30 -10.75
C GLU A 62 -4.24 -6.70 -10.81
N THR A 63 -3.40 -5.89 -11.46
CA THR A 63 -1.95 -6.12 -11.56
C THR A 63 -1.31 -6.17 -10.17
N LEU A 64 -1.63 -5.22 -9.30
CA LEU A 64 -1.12 -5.20 -7.92
C LEU A 64 -1.68 -6.33 -7.06
N GLU A 65 -2.92 -6.78 -7.27
CA GLU A 65 -3.49 -7.91 -6.53
C GLU A 65 -2.74 -9.21 -6.85
N GLY A 66 -2.36 -9.40 -8.12
CA GLY A 66 -1.52 -10.52 -8.56
C GLY A 66 -0.16 -10.57 -7.86
N LEU A 67 0.48 -9.41 -7.63
CA LEU A 67 1.70 -9.31 -6.83
C LEU A 67 1.45 -9.49 -5.34
N TRP A 68 0.37 -8.90 -4.84
CA TRP A 68 0.03 -8.89 -3.43
C TRP A 68 -0.33 -10.29 -2.90
N LEU A 69 -1.10 -11.08 -3.64
CA LEU A 69 -1.59 -12.38 -3.19
C LEU A 69 -0.48 -13.34 -2.70
N PRO A 70 0.59 -13.61 -3.46
CA PRO A 70 1.67 -14.50 -3.03
C PRO A 70 2.70 -13.85 -2.09
N GLU A 71 2.68 -12.52 -1.94
CA GLU A 71 3.73 -11.78 -1.25
C GLU A 71 3.70 -11.94 0.29
N ARG A 72 4.90 -11.93 0.88
CA ARG A 72 5.16 -12.01 2.33
C ARG A 72 5.31 -10.63 2.96
N TYR A 73 5.16 -10.58 4.28
CA TYR A 73 5.46 -9.35 5.03
C TYR A 73 6.97 -9.05 5.03
N PRO A 74 7.36 -7.77 4.99
CA PRO A 74 6.51 -6.58 5.00
C PRO A 74 6.12 -6.08 3.60
N VAL A 75 6.71 -6.60 2.52
CA VAL A 75 6.50 -6.13 1.13
C VAL A 75 5.04 -6.20 0.72
N ARG A 76 4.30 -7.20 1.22
CA ARG A 76 2.86 -7.32 1.03
C ARG A 76 2.10 -6.04 1.43
N LEU A 77 2.50 -5.38 2.51
CA LEU A 77 1.84 -4.16 2.98
C LEU A 77 2.07 -2.98 2.03
N PHE A 78 3.22 -2.95 1.36
CA PHE A 78 3.50 -1.96 0.33
C PHE A 78 2.52 -2.11 -0.83
N TYR A 79 2.39 -3.30 -1.41
CA TYR A 79 1.41 -3.55 -2.47
C TYR A 79 -0.02 -3.27 -2.00
N HIS A 80 -0.36 -3.63 -0.75
CA HIS A 80 -1.66 -3.33 -0.20
C HIS A 80 -1.93 -1.81 -0.14
N ALA A 81 -0.94 -0.99 0.22
CA ALA A 81 -1.07 0.45 0.24
C ALA A 81 -1.28 1.04 -1.18
N LEU A 82 -0.55 0.55 -2.18
CA LEU A 82 -0.74 0.94 -3.58
C LEU A 82 -2.14 0.55 -4.09
N ILE A 83 -2.61 -0.66 -3.76
CA ILE A 83 -3.97 -1.12 -4.06
C ILE A 83 -5.01 -0.16 -3.48
N LYS A 84 -4.83 0.28 -2.22
CA LYS A 84 -5.74 1.24 -1.58
C LYS A 84 -5.73 2.60 -2.27
N ALA A 85 -4.56 3.10 -2.67
CA ALA A 85 -4.45 4.36 -3.42
C ALA A 85 -5.21 4.27 -4.76
N SER A 86 -4.97 3.21 -5.53
CA SER A 86 -5.62 2.98 -6.82
C SER A 86 -7.14 2.87 -6.69
N VAL A 87 -7.63 2.02 -5.80
CA VAL A 87 -9.07 1.82 -5.59
C VAL A 87 -9.73 3.06 -4.98
N GLY A 88 -9.02 3.82 -4.13
CA GLY A 88 -9.50 5.11 -3.61
C GLY A 88 -9.79 6.11 -4.72
N LEU A 89 -8.90 6.21 -5.71
CA LEU A 89 -9.10 7.09 -6.86
C LEU A 89 -10.20 6.55 -7.81
N LEU A 90 -10.32 5.23 -7.96
CA LEU A 90 -11.42 4.61 -8.71
C LEU A 90 -12.79 4.94 -8.08
N HIS A 91 -12.91 4.86 -6.75
CA HIS A 91 -14.12 5.27 -6.03
C HIS A 91 -14.44 6.75 -6.26
N LEU A 92 -13.42 7.61 -6.25
CA LEU A 92 -13.60 9.04 -6.51
C LEU A 92 -14.17 9.30 -7.91
N ARG A 93 -13.68 8.60 -8.95
CA ARG A 93 -14.24 8.69 -10.31
C ARG A 93 -15.68 8.24 -10.42
N ARG A 94 -16.07 7.26 -9.60
CA ARG A 94 -17.44 6.74 -9.55
C ARG A 94 -18.34 7.59 -8.64
N HIS A 95 -17.92 8.80 -8.27
CA HIS A 95 -18.61 9.71 -7.36
C HIS A 95 -18.91 9.10 -5.97
N ASN A 96 -18.19 8.04 -5.59
CA ASN A 96 -18.32 7.40 -4.28
C ASN A 96 -17.32 8.01 -3.30
N LYS A 97 -17.62 9.22 -2.80
CA LYS A 97 -16.76 9.95 -1.86
C LYS A 97 -16.45 9.14 -0.60
N ARG A 98 -17.46 8.51 0.02
CA ARG A 98 -17.27 7.71 1.25
C ARG A 98 -16.29 6.56 1.02
N GLY A 99 -16.45 5.81 -0.06
CA GLY A 99 -15.54 4.73 -0.43
C GLY A 99 -14.13 5.25 -0.70
N ALA A 100 -14.02 6.38 -1.40
CA ALA A 100 -12.73 7.03 -1.66
C ALA A 100 -12.04 7.42 -0.34
N THR A 101 -12.73 8.08 0.59
CA THR A 101 -12.16 8.50 1.88
C THR A 101 -11.60 7.33 2.67
N VAL A 102 -12.35 6.22 2.80
CA VAL A 102 -11.89 5.04 3.54
C VAL A 102 -10.61 4.47 2.91
N LYS A 103 -10.58 4.29 1.59
CA LYS A 103 -9.41 3.71 0.91
C LYS A 103 -8.21 4.65 0.94
N MET A 104 -8.43 5.96 0.81
CA MET A 104 -7.36 6.95 0.90
C MET A 104 -6.76 7.03 2.31
N GLN A 105 -7.57 6.89 3.37
CA GLN A 105 -7.07 6.78 4.74
C GLN A 105 -6.21 5.53 4.94
N ASP A 106 -6.66 4.38 4.42
CA ASP A 106 -5.87 3.13 4.46
C ASP A 106 -4.54 3.29 3.70
N ALA A 107 -4.57 3.90 2.51
CA ALA A 107 -3.39 4.17 1.69
C ALA A 107 -2.40 5.09 2.41
N LYS A 108 -2.90 6.21 2.96
CA LYS A 108 -2.10 7.16 3.75
C LYS A 108 -1.34 6.45 4.86
N TYR A 109 -2.04 5.66 5.69
CA TYR A 109 -1.42 4.98 6.83
C TYR A 109 -0.45 3.87 6.38
N GLY A 110 -0.81 3.13 5.33
CA GLY A 110 -0.01 2.02 4.80
C GLY A 110 1.27 2.45 4.07
N LEU A 111 1.32 3.66 3.50
CA LEU A 111 2.50 4.18 2.79
C LEU A 111 3.63 4.63 3.72
N VAL A 112 3.31 5.08 4.93
CA VAL A 112 4.28 5.69 5.86
C VAL A 112 5.55 4.84 6.09
N PRO A 113 5.47 3.51 6.32
CA PRO A 113 6.67 2.68 6.48
C PRO A 113 7.64 2.65 5.28
N PHE A 114 7.17 3.05 4.10
CA PHE A 114 7.88 2.92 2.83
C PHE A 114 8.33 4.28 2.27
N LEU A 115 8.26 5.36 3.06
CA LEU A 115 8.74 6.69 2.68
C LEU A 115 10.28 6.80 2.78
N PRO A 116 10.93 7.67 1.98
CA PRO A 116 10.36 8.48 0.89
C PRO A 116 10.30 7.74 -0.45
N GLY A 117 10.84 6.53 -0.52
CA GLY A 117 10.79 5.69 -1.70
C GLY A 117 11.03 4.22 -1.39
N PHE A 118 10.41 3.34 -2.16
CA PHE A 118 10.53 1.90 -1.99
C PHE A 118 10.33 1.18 -3.33
N MET A 119 11.21 0.22 -3.64
CA MET A 119 11.19 -0.55 -4.91
C MET A 119 11.06 0.35 -6.16
N GLY A 120 11.81 1.46 -6.19
CA GLY A 120 11.79 2.40 -7.33
C GLY A 120 10.58 3.36 -7.37
N VAL A 121 9.59 3.18 -6.48
CA VAL A 121 8.43 4.08 -6.38
C VAL A 121 8.77 5.27 -5.50
N ASN A 122 8.45 6.47 -5.98
CA ASN A 122 8.44 7.69 -5.17
C ASN A 122 7.19 7.71 -4.28
N THR A 123 7.29 7.10 -3.11
CA THR A 123 6.18 6.95 -2.16
C THR A 123 5.86 8.25 -1.43
N ASP A 124 6.82 9.17 -1.30
CA ASP A 124 6.59 10.52 -0.76
C ASP A 124 5.66 11.34 -1.64
N ARG A 125 5.89 11.30 -2.96
CA ARG A 125 5.00 11.96 -3.93
C ARG A 125 3.59 11.36 -3.86
N LEU A 126 3.47 10.05 -3.91
CA LEU A 126 2.17 9.36 -3.83
C LEU A 126 1.46 9.66 -2.51
N HIS A 127 2.18 9.68 -1.39
CA HIS A 127 1.62 9.99 -0.08
C HIS A 127 1.10 11.44 -0.03
N SER A 128 1.83 12.39 -0.60
CA SER A 128 1.38 13.78 -0.74
C SER A 128 0.12 13.89 -1.60
N ASP A 129 0.07 13.22 -2.74
CA ASP A 129 -1.12 13.18 -3.62
C ASP A 129 -2.35 12.61 -2.89
N VAL A 130 -2.17 11.55 -2.09
CA VAL A 130 -3.24 10.97 -1.25
C VAL A 130 -3.75 11.97 -0.21
N LEU A 131 -2.86 12.72 0.45
CA LEU A 131 -3.24 13.75 1.42
C LEU A 131 -4.05 14.88 0.77
N GLU A 132 -3.63 15.35 -0.39
CA GLU A 132 -4.36 16.37 -1.15
C GLU A 132 -5.76 15.89 -1.54
N ARG A 133 -5.89 14.64 -2.01
CA ARG A 133 -7.20 14.07 -2.33
C ARG A 133 -8.09 13.92 -1.10
N LEU A 134 -7.54 13.54 0.05
CA LEU A 134 -8.28 13.48 1.31
C LEU A 134 -8.79 14.85 1.74
N ALA A 135 -7.98 15.90 1.62
CA ALA A 135 -8.42 17.26 1.93
C ALA A 135 -9.60 17.68 1.04
N TYR A 136 -9.52 17.41 -0.27
CA TYR A 136 -10.61 17.68 -1.23
C TYR A 136 -11.90 16.90 -0.93
N LEU A 137 -11.81 15.70 -0.34
CA LEU A 137 -12.98 14.90 -0.01
C LEU A 137 -13.77 15.41 1.20
N HIS A 138 -13.14 16.26 2.03
CA HIS A 138 -13.74 16.82 3.25
C HIS A 138 -14.23 18.27 3.07
N THR A 139 -14.05 18.85 1.89
CA THR A 139 -14.68 20.11 1.46
C THR A 139 -16.02 19.85 0.78
#